data_AF-A0A948PPV8-F1
#
_entry.id   AF-A0A948PPV8-F1
#
_cell.length_a   1.000
_cell.length_b   1.000
_cell.length_c   1.000
_cell.angle_alpha   90.00
_cell.angle_beta   90.00
_cell.angle_gamma   90.00
#
_symmetry.space_group_name_H-M   'P 1'
#
loop_
_entity.id
_entity.type
_entity.pdbx_description
1 polymer ?
#
loop_
_entity_poly.entity_id
_entity_poly.type
_entity_poly.pdbx_seq_one_letter_code
_entity_poly.pdbx_strand_id
1 'polypeptide(L)'
;AFTKNWSGEDSPVSRLYTHYNECPIGSLPDMFFRNSDNPGFDMGEDAVSENMQYTVSQQITMEDVISRVISARVCVKDAAASAKMKAEIKIAGIWYQADTHGATADTDDKDLLIPLDRDEDGLQDGWENEWGVTDPDADDDTHQDAISPGDGLTVFEGYRGIYNDDILYRLSPLEKDIFVYDYAGCFYPHLRTLVPRFLDQKLHLREMQGDEFRDDLINYTNTDHKAGDQYILVLMTHDQNPELTMGLSVGVASHIGPPTEDHNTIVLRDYRDASRTGYYGWEESAEDQNDTAGTLGHEIGHNLNLLHHGQYEGIRNIPGEGRSWVACLQGQHSGDRDCFMTYRSARYFIAMVRVPENFEAFYDRGRVQEYTDPKGNRLYFCKTRTGSGLCGETAEGRGECLSRVKVKSY
;
A
#
# COMPACT_ATOMS: atom_id res chain seq x y z
N ALA A 1 -29.44 28.88 3.08
CA ALA A 1 -29.44 27.68 3.94
C ALA A 1 -28.90 26.52 3.11
N PHE A 2 -28.06 25.68 3.72
CA PHE A 2 -27.19 24.64 3.13
C PHE A 2 -25.79 25.10 2.69
N THR A 3 -24.98 25.47 3.67
CA THR A 3 -23.52 25.30 3.65
C THR A 3 -23.18 23.99 4.37
N LYS A 4 -22.75 22.97 3.64
CA LYS A 4 -22.02 21.82 4.21
C LYS A 4 -20.58 22.02 3.77
N ASN A 5 -19.75 22.54 4.69
CA ASN A 5 -18.31 22.58 4.50
C ASN A 5 -17.86 21.12 4.43
N TRP A 6 -17.34 20.68 3.29
CA TRP A 6 -16.56 19.45 3.20
C TRP A 6 -15.16 19.81 3.70
N SER A 7 -14.98 19.91 5.02
CA SER A 7 -13.73 19.42 5.61
C SER A 7 -13.78 17.91 5.43
N GLY A 8 -12.70 17.26 5.00
CA GLY A 8 -12.59 15.81 4.90
C GLY A 8 -12.61 15.10 6.26
N GLU A 9 -13.47 15.55 7.17
CA GLU A 9 -13.77 14.92 8.44
C GLU A 9 -14.94 13.95 8.19
N ASP A 10 -14.56 12.67 8.17
CA ASP A 10 -15.35 11.44 8.32
C ASP A 10 -16.62 11.34 7.46
N SER A 11 -16.45 10.99 6.18
CA SER A 11 -17.52 10.33 5.44
C SER A 11 -17.28 8.82 5.54
N PRO A 12 -18.02 8.06 6.38
CA PRO A 12 -17.83 6.62 6.49
C PRO A 12 -18.28 5.97 5.19
N VAL A 13 -17.30 5.62 4.36
CA VAL A 13 -17.50 4.89 3.11
C VAL A 13 -17.79 3.44 3.50
N SER A 14 -19.08 3.08 3.64
CA SER A 14 -19.45 1.72 4.06
C SER A 14 -19.20 0.69 2.95
N ARG A 15 -18.52 -0.42 3.27
CA ARG A 15 -18.21 -1.49 2.31
C ARG A 15 -19.36 -2.50 2.19
N LEU A 16 -19.58 -3.04 0.99
CA LEU A 16 -20.53 -4.13 0.72
C LEU A 16 -19.77 -5.33 0.13
N TYR A 17 -19.46 -6.33 0.95
CA TYR A 17 -18.74 -7.55 0.54
C TYR A 17 -19.69 -8.73 0.29
N THR A 18 -19.38 -9.59 -0.69
CA THR A 18 -19.99 -10.94 -0.78
C THR A 18 -19.00 -12.10 -0.73
N HIS A 19 -17.71 -11.94 -1.05
CA HIS A 19 -16.75 -13.05 -1.02
C HIS A 19 -15.30 -12.59 -0.84
N TYR A 20 -14.70 -12.79 0.33
CA TYR A 20 -13.25 -12.66 0.60
C TYR A 20 -12.89 -13.51 1.84
N ASN A 21 -11.62 -13.95 1.97
CA ASN A 21 -10.96 -14.39 3.23
C ASN A 21 -10.57 -15.85 3.49
N GLU A 22 -10.68 -16.78 2.53
CA GLU A 22 -10.17 -18.14 2.76
C GLU A 22 -8.91 -18.44 1.92
N CYS A 23 -7.74 -18.10 2.47
CA CYS A 23 -6.46 -18.63 1.98
C CYS A 23 -6.09 -19.90 2.79
N PRO A 24 -6.06 -21.09 2.17
CA PRO A 24 -5.78 -22.36 2.87
C PRO A 24 -4.37 -22.49 3.45
N ILE A 25 -3.43 -21.58 3.14
CA ILE A 25 -2.03 -21.71 3.55
C ILE A 25 -1.81 -21.43 5.05
N GLY A 26 -2.69 -20.63 5.67
CA GLY A 26 -2.51 -20.14 7.04
C GLY A 26 -2.72 -21.18 8.16
N SER A 27 -3.01 -22.45 7.84
CA SER A 27 -3.16 -23.53 8.83
C SER A 27 -2.11 -24.63 8.71
N LEU A 28 -1.14 -24.50 7.81
CA LEU A 28 -0.05 -25.47 7.66
C LEU A 28 1.16 -25.02 8.49
N PRO A 29 2.02 -25.95 8.95
CA PRO A 29 3.31 -25.59 9.51
C PRO A 29 4.15 -24.83 8.47
N ASP A 30 4.94 -23.87 8.92
CA ASP A 30 5.77 -23.03 8.06
C ASP A 30 6.92 -23.82 7.39
N MET A 31 7.36 -24.90 8.05
CA MET A 31 8.34 -25.85 7.53
C MET A 31 7.96 -27.29 7.86
N PHE A 32 8.02 -28.16 6.86
CA PHE A 32 7.73 -29.59 7.02
C PHE A 32 8.36 -30.44 5.94
N PHE A 33 8.50 -31.73 6.21
CA PHE A 33 8.74 -32.75 5.22
C PHE A 33 7.42 -33.18 4.59
N ARG A 34 7.45 -33.46 3.29
CA ARG A 34 6.30 -34.00 2.54
C ARG A 34 6.63 -35.40 2.02
N ASN A 35 5.71 -36.34 2.18
CA ASN A 35 5.91 -37.73 1.75
C ASN A 35 6.27 -37.87 0.26
N SER A 36 5.64 -37.09 -0.62
CA SER A 36 5.89 -37.12 -2.06
C SER A 36 7.30 -36.64 -2.44
N ASP A 37 7.94 -35.82 -1.60
CA ASP A 37 9.28 -35.28 -1.84
C ASP A 37 10.39 -36.12 -1.20
N ASN A 38 10.01 -37.00 -0.26
CA ASN A 38 10.91 -37.82 0.56
C ASN A 38 10.58 -39.31 0.43
N PRO A 39 10.65 -39.89 -0.79
CA PRO A 39 10.31 -41.30 -0.98
C PRO A 39 11.25 -42.21 -0.18
N GLY A 40 10.67 -43.20 0.52
CA GLY A 40 11.41 -44.16 1.35
C GLY A 40 11.62 -43.73 2.80
N PHE A 41 11.18 -42.52 3.17
CA PHE A 41 11.06 -42.13 4.56
C PHE A 41 9.67 -42.44 5.11
N ASP A 42 9.63 -42.84 6.38
CA ASP A 42 8.44 -42.85 7.21
C ASP A 42 8.21 -41.43 7.77
N MET A 43 6.96 -40.97 7.75
CA MET A 43 6.56 -39.64 8.22
C MET A 43 6.31 -39.62 9.73
N GLY A 44 6.27 -40.78 10.38
CA GLY A 44 6.07 -40.92 11.82
C GLY A 44 4.61 -40.83 12.26
N GLU A 45 4.37 -41.07 13.56
CA GLU A 45 3.03 -41.14 14.15
C GLU A 45 2.35 -39.76 14.25
N ASP A 46 3.13 -38.68 14.36
CA ASP A 46 2.64 -37.30 14.46
C ASP A 46 2.36 -36.66 13.08
N ALA A 47 2.44 -37.45 12.00
CA ALA A 47 2.23 -36.95 10.65
C ALA A 47 0.77 -36.53 10.41
N VAL A 48 0.59 -35.36 9.80
CA VAL A 48 -0.73 -34.83 9.43
C VAL A 48 -1.07 -35.27 8.02
N SER A 49 -2.25 -35.86 7.84
CA SER A 49 -2.75 -36.30 6.53
C SER A 49 -4.26 -36.11 6.31
N GLU A 50 -5.01 -35.74 7.35
CA GLU A 50 -6.46 -35.60 7.27
C GLU A 50 -6.84 -34.40 6.38
N ASN A 51 -7.70 -34.63 5.38
CA ASN A 51 -8.12 -33.63 4.39
C ASN A 51 -6.99 -32.98 3.57
N MET A 52 -5.82 -33.61 3.54
CA MET A 52 -4.66 -33.12 2.77
C MET A 52 -4.40 -34.01 1.55
N GLN A 53 -3.91 -33.40 0.47
CA GLN A 53 -3.43 -34.13 -0.70
C GLN A 53 -2.14 -34.93 -0.40
N TYR A 54 -1.39 -34.52 0.63
CA TYR A 54 -0.10 -35.09 1.00
C TYR A 54 -0.02 -35.28 2.51
N THR A 55 0.78 -36.27 2.94
CA THR A 55 1.15 -36.42 4.36
C THR A 55 2.35 -35.52 4.65
N VAL A 56 2.26 -34.74 5.72
CA VAL A 56 3.32 -33.83 6.15
C VAL A 56 3.76 -34.13 7.59
N SER A 57 5.02 -33.88 7.92
CA SER A 57 5.57 -34.07 9.27
C SER A 57 6.77 -33.15 9.49
N GLN A 58 7.05 -32.78 10.74
CA GLN A 58 8.27 -32.07 11.13
C GLN A 58 9.46 -33.01 11.36
N GLN A 59 9.23 -34.33 11.35
CA GLN A 59 10.25 -35.35 11.48
C GLN A 59 10.02 -36.47 10.45
N ILE A 60 11.10 -37.02 9.91
CA ILE A 60 11.07 -38.20 9.04
C ILE A 60 12.14 -39.20 9.45
N THR A 61 11.87 -40.49 9.27
CA THR A 61 12.81 -41.57 9.61
C THR A 61 12.98 -42.52 8.44
N MET A 62 14.15 -43.16 8.33
CA MET A 62 14.41 -44.19 7.33
C MET A 62 15.03 -45.40 8.02
N GLU A 63 14.42 -46.56 7.81
CA GLU A 63 14.93 -47.84 8.28
C GLU A 63 15.74 -48.54 7.18
N ASP A 64 16.55 -49.52 7.58
CA ASP A 64 17.36 -50.35 6.67
C ASP A 64 18.19 -49.52 5.66
N VAL A 65 18.90 -48.51 6.17
CA VAL A 65 19.70 -47.58 5.35
C VAL A 65 20.86 -48.31 4.67
N ILE A 66 20.75 -48.59 3.37
CA ILE A 66 21.80 -49.26 2.57
C ILE A 66 22.73 -48.25 1.87
N SER A 67 22.23 -47.05 1.58
CA SER A 67 22.99 -46.00 0.88
C SER A 67 23.91 -45.24 1.83
N ARG A 68 25.07 -44.80 1.31
CA ARG A 68 25.98 -43.88 2.02
C ARG A 68 25.61 -42.41 1.86
N VAL A 69 24.68 -42.11 0.96
CA VAL A 69 24.18 -40.77 0.69
C VAL A 69 22.66 -40.83 0.71
N ILE A 70 22.06 -40.04 1.59
CA ILE A 70 20.61 -39.92 1.75
C ILE A 70 20.25 -38.46 1.49
N SER A 71 19.21 -38.24 0.69
CA SER A 71 18.69 -36.91 0.39
C SER A 71 17.31 -36.77 1.03
N ALA A 72 17.16 -35.76 1.90
CA ALA A 72 15.87 -35.29 2.37
C ALA A 72 15.55 -33.92 1.75
N ARG A 73 14.27 -33.62 1.60
CA ARG A 73 13.74 -32.36 1.07
C ARG A 73 12.78 -31.77 2.08
N VAL A 74 13.11 -30.58 2.56
CA VAL A 74 12.24 -29.75 3.41
C VAL A 74 11.40 -28.85 2.51
N CYS A 75 10.11 -28.74 2.80
CA CYS A 75 9.21 -27.76 2.22
C CYS A 75 9.13 -26.55 3.16
N VAL A 76 9.28 -25.37 2.59
CA VAL A 76 9.13 -24.07 3.27
C VAL A 76 7.88 -23.41 2.68
N LYS A 77 6.93 -23.04 3.53
CA LYS A 77 5.64 -22.44 3.14
C LYS A 77 5.49 -20.99 3.56
N ASP A 78 6.25 -20.57 4.55
CA ASP A 78 6.39 -19.19 4.96
C ASP A 78 7.78 -18.69 4.59
N ALA A 79 7.84 -17.52 3.96
CA ALA A 79 9.08 -16.92 3.48
C ALA A 79 10.00 -16.42 4.60
N ALA A 80 9.47 -16.21 5.81
CA ALA A 80 10.25 -15.96 7.01
C ALA A 80 10.40 -17.19 7.91
N ALA A 81 10.02 -18.38 7.46
CA ALA A 81 10.19 -19.57 8.27
C ALA A 81 11.69 -19.79 8.57
N SER A 82 12.01 -19.91 9.86
CA SER A 82 13.33 -20.31 10.34
C SER A 82 13.24 -21.59 11.15
N ALA A 83 14.23 -22.46 10.99
CA ALA A 83 14.35 -23.69 11.76
C ALA A 83 15.79 -24.18 11.88
N LYS A 84 16.04 -24.95 12.94
CA LYS A 84 17.25 -25.77 13.09
C LYS A 84 16.94 -27.20 12.67
N MET A 85 17.68 -27.70 11.69
CA MET A 85 17.57 -29.06 11.22
C MET A 85 18.67 -29.92 11.81
N LYS A 86 18.25 -30.95 12.55
CA LYS A 86 19.12 -31.96 13.14
C LYS A 86 19.04 -33.26 12.35
N ALA A 87 20.15 -33.97 12.22
CA ALA A 87 20.19 -35.32 11.69
C ALA A 87 20.86 -36.28 12.68
N GLU A 88 20.28 -37.47 12.84
CA GLU A 88 20.79 -38.52 13.73
C GLU A 88 20.77 -39.88 13.02
N ILE A 89 21.73 -40.73 13.33
CA ILE A 89 21.81 -42.10 12.83
C ILE A 89 21.83 -43.10 13.99
N LYS A 90 21.05 -44.16 13.89
CA LYS A 90 21.00 -45.22 14.91
C LYS A 90 21.90 -46.39 14.50
N ILE A 91 22.97 -46.64 15.27
CA ILE A 91 23.92 -47.74 15.04
C ILE A 91 23.93 -48.64 16.28
N ALA A 92 23.63 -49.93 16.09
CA ALA A 92 23.57 -50.92 17.18
C ALA A 92 22.70 -50.49 18.37
N GLY A 93 21.59 -49.79 18.10
CA GLY A 93 20.64 -49.32 19.11
C GLY A 93 20.97 -47.96 19.74
N ILE A 94 22.11 -47.37 19.42
CA ILE A 94 22.56 -46.07 19.95
C ILE A 94 22.40 -44.99 18.87
N TRP A 95 21.85 -43.84 19.24
CA TRP A 95 21.74 -42.67 18.37
C TRP A 95 23.04 -41.86 18.40
N TYR A 96 23.52 -41.50 17.21
CA TYR A 96 24.67 -40.64 17.00
C TYR A 96 24.20 -39.42 16.21
N GLN A 97 24.46 -38.23 16.73
CA GLN A 97 24.21 -36.99 16.00
C GLN A 97 25.22 -36.83 14.87
N ALA A 98 24.73 -36.42 13.70
CA ALA A 98 25.58 -36.08 12.57
C ALA A 98 26.29 -34.75 12.81
N ASP A 99 27.51 -34.61 12.29
CA ASP A 99 28.16 -33.31 12.18
C ASP A 99 27.57 -32.56 10.97
N THR A 100 27.39 -31.24 11.12
CA THR A 100 26.91 -30.37 10.05
C THR A 100 28.07 -29.62 9.42
N HIS A 101 27.94 -29.34 8.13
CA HIS A 101 28.96 -28.64 7.35
C HIS A 101 28.29 -27.73 6.33
N GLY A 102 28.91 -26.58 6.05
CA GLY A 102 28.46 -25.63 5.03
C GLY A 102 28.21 -24.25 5.59
N ALA A 103 27.68 -23.35 4.74
CA ALA A 103 27.42 -21.96 5.13
C ALA A 103 26.33 -21.83 6.19
N THR A 104 25.42 -22.81 6.26
CA THR A 104 24.29 -22.86 7.18
C THR A 104 24.54 -23.73 8.42
N ALA A 105 25.76 -24.22 8.64
CA ALA A 105 26.08 -24.90 9.89
C ALA A 105 26.05 -23.90 11.05
N ASP A 106 25.51 -24.33 12.19
CA ASP A 106 25.56 -23.59 13.45
C ASP A 106 26.98 -23.55 14.03
N THR A 107 27.18 -22.85 15.14
CA THR A 107 28.52 -22.65 15.73
C THR A 107 29.16 -23.92 16.27
N ASP A 108 28.35 -24.92 16.61
CA ASP A 108 28.79 -26.19 17.18
C ASP A 108 28.96 -27.30 16.12
N ASP A 109 28.69 -27.00 14.84
CA ASP A 109 28.65 -27.95 13.73
C ASP A 109 27.71 -29.14 14.02
N LYS A 110 26.54 -28.87 14.62
CA LYS A 110 25.56 -29.85 15.08
C LYS A 110 24.18 -29.74 14.44
N ASP A 111 23.82 -28.54 14.02
CA ASP A 111 22.55 -28.25 13.38
C ASP A 111 22.77 -27.48 12.07
N LEU A 112 21.81 -27.61 11.15
CA LEU A 112 21.74 -26.79 9.94
C LEU A 112 20.65 -25.74 10.12
N LEU A 113 21.02 -24.47 10.03
CA LEU A 113 20.13 -23.33 10.07
C LEU A 113 19.45 -23.15 8.71
N ILE A 114 18.12 -23.08 8.69
CA ILE A 114 17.34 -22.88 7.47
C ILE A 114 16.37 -21.71 7.72
N PRO A 115 16.61 -20.50 7.18
CA PRO A 115 17.85 -20.05 6.53
C PRO A 115 19.03 -19.89 7.51
N LEU A 116 20.18 -19.40 7.05
CA LEU A 116 21.25 -18.97 7.96
C LEU A 116 20.76 -17.76 8.77
N ASP A 117 20.55 -18.00 10.06
CA ASP A 117 20.08 -17.07 11.09
C ASP A 117 20.85 -17.41 12.38
N ARG A 118 21.98 -16.74 12.62
CA ARG A 118 22.95 -17.13 13.67
C ARG A 118 22.64 -16.57 15.04
N ASP A 119 22.04 -15.38 15.08
CA ASP A 119 21.60 -14.72 16.30
C ASP A 119 20.17 -15.07 16.69
N GLU A 120 19.48 -15.88 15.87
CA GLU A 120 18.17 -16.45 16.14
C GLU A 120 17.10 -15.38 16.28
N ASP A 121 17.18 -14.34 15.45
CA ASP A 121 16.27 -13.20 15.45
C ASP A 121 15.13 -13.34 14.41
N GLY A 122 15.16 -14.42 13.62
CA GLY A 122 14.16 -14.74 12.59
C GLY A 122 14.45 -14.11 11.23
N LEU A 123 15.52 -13.32 11.09
CA LEU A 123 16.01 -12.79 9.84
C LEU A 123 17.13 -13.66 9.29
N GLN A 124 17.30 -13.66 7.98
CA GLN A 124 18.48 -14.28 7.39
C GLN A 124 19.65 -13.29 7.47
N ASP A 125 20.77 -13.69 8.10
CA ASP A 125 22.01 -12.91 8.22
C ASP A 125 22.41 -12.23 6.89
N GLY A 126 22.28 -12.97 5.78
CA GLY A 126 22.65 -12.49 4.44
C GLY A 126 21.80 -11.32 3.95
N TRP A 127 20.49 -11.33 4.26
CA TRP A 127 19.55 -10.28 3.89
C TRP A 127 19.75 -9.05 4.79
N GLU A 128 19.94 -9.25 6.09
CA GLU A 128 20.28 -8.16 7.01
C GLU A 128 21.54 -7.41 6.59
N ASN A 129 22.60 -8.14 6.25
CA ASN A 129 23.85 -7.57 5.77
C ASN A 129 23.70 -6.81 4.45
N GLU A 130 22.80 -7.26 3.56
CA GLU A 130 22.50 -6.58 2.30
C GLU A 130 21.85 -5.22 2.55
N TRP A 131 20.94 -5.13 3.52
CA TRP A 131 20.17 -3.94 3.81
C TRP A 131 20.74 -3.05 4.93
N GLY A 132 21.70 -3.56 5.70
CA GLY A 132 22.30 -2.86 6.83
C GLY A 132 21.35 -2.69 8.01
N VAL A 133 20.46 -3.65 8.23
CA VAL A 133 19.48 -3.70 9.33
C VAL A 133 19.84 -4.80 10.31
N THR A 134 19.47 -4.66 11.58
CA THR A 134 19.78 -5.63 12.67
C THR A 134 18.70 -5.69 13.76
N ASP A 135 17.59 -4.98 13.58
CA ASP A 135 16.49 -4.94 14.55
C ASP A 135 15.23 -5.39 13.82
N PRO A 136 14.74 -6.63 14.05
CA PRO A 136 13.59 -7.17 13.35
C PRO A 136 12.29 -6.40 13.64
N ASP A 137 12.21 -5.69 14.76
CA ASP A 137 11.02 -4.93 15.19
C ASP A 137 11.01 -3.49 14.66
N ALA A 138 12.10 -3.03 14.03
CA ALA A 138 12.20 -1.66 13.52
C ALA A 138 11.26 -1.45 12.32
N ASP A 139 10.69 -0.24 12.20
CA ASP A 139 9.83 0.22 11.10
C ASP A 139 10.27 1.66 10.76
N ASP A 140 11.51 1.73 10.29
CA ASP A 140 12.28 2.96 10.10
C ASP A 140 12.44 3.33 8.63
N ASP A 141 11.79 2.60 7.71
CA ASP A 141 11.87 2.89 6.28
C ASP A 141 11.48 4.36 6.03
N THR A 142 12.26 5.04 5.19
CA THR A 142 12.07 6.45 4.94
C THR A 142 12.81 6.88 3.69
N HIS A 143 12.20 7.75 2.89
CA HIS A 143 12.94 8.43 1.84
C HIS A 143 13.68 9.64 2.43
N GLN A 144 14.73 10.11 1.75
CA GLN A 144 15.60 11.20 2.23
C GLN A 144 14.85 12.47 2.69
N ASP A 145 13.71 12.74 2.06
CA ASP A 145 12.88 13.91 2.33
C ASP A 145 11.80 13.68 3.40
N ALA A 146 11.59 12.47 3.94
CA ALA A 146 10.43 12.16 4.79
C ALA A 146 10.58 12.65 6.23
N ILE A 147 9.48 13.14 6.79
CA ILE A 147 9.36 13.58 8.19
C ILE A 147 8.86 12.43 9.07
N SER A 148 8.03 11.53 8.52
CA SER A 148 7.48 10.38 9.24
C SER A 148 8.19 9.10 8.78
N PRO A 149 8.85 8.36 9.69
CA PRO A 149 9.40 7.05 9.37
C PRO A 149 8.29 6.01 9.29
N GLY A 150 8.63 4.85 8.74
CA GLY A 150 7.82 3.66 8.73
C GLY A 150 6.67 3.65 7.73
N ASP A 151 6.39 2.49 7.16
CA ASP A 151 5.19 2.24 6.37
C ASP A 151 4.14 1.39 7.09
N GLY A 152 4.47 0.93 8.30
CA GLY A 152 3.63 0.06 9.10
C GLY A 152 4.03 -1.42 9.01
N LEU A 153 5.12 -1.75 8.34
CA LEU A 153 5.76 -3.06 8.37
C LEU A 153 7.09 -3.00 9.10
N THR A 154 7.28 -3.93 10.03
CA THR A 154 8.59 -4.13 10.64
C THR A 154 9.60 -4.71 9.65
N VAL A 155 10.89 -4.61 9.97
CA VAL A 155 11.98 -5.24 9.20
C VAL A 155 11.71 -6.74 9.01
N PHE A 156 11.20 -7.43 10.04
CA PHE A 156 10.79 -8.83 9.94
C PHE A 156 9.64 -9.04 8.95
N GLU A 157 8.61 -8.20 8.97
CA GLU A 157 7.49 -8.30 8.04
C GLU A 157 7.92 -7.99 6.59
N GLY A 158 8.84 -7.03 6.41
CA GLY A 158 9.48 -6.75 5.13
C GLY A 158 10.34 -7.91 4.64
N TYR A 159 11.09 -8.56 5.54
CA TYR A 159 11.85 -9.77 5.26
C TYR A 159 10.89 -10.90 4.85
N ARG A 160 9.89 -11.24 5.67
CA ARG A 160 8.83 -12.20 5.36
C ARG A 160 8.23 -11.93 3.99
N GLY A 161 8.02 -10.67 3.67
CA GLY A 161 7.60 -10.23 2.36
C GLY A 161 6.14 -10.53 2.08
N ILE A 162 5.76 -10.31 0.83
CA ILE A 162 4.39 -10.37 0.34
C ILE A 162 4.31 -11.21 -0.94
N TYR A 163 3.12 -11.69 -1.25
CA TYR A 163 2.81 -12.13 -2.61
C TYR A 163 2.25 -10.96 -3.42
N ASN A 164 2.79 -10.74 -4.60
CA ASN A 164 2.26 -9.78 -5.56
C ASN A 164 2.44 -10.31 -6.98
N ASP A 165 1.36 -10.35 -7.76
CA ASP A 165 1.27 -11.04 -9.06
C ASP A 165 1.81 -12.49 -9.00
N ASP A 166 1.37 -13.28 -8.02
CA ASP A 166 1.82 -14.67 -7.76
C ASP A 166 3.33 -14.81 -7.45
N ILE A 167 4.05 -13.71 -7.26
CA ILE A 167 5.49 -13.70 -6.97
C ILE A 167 5.71 -13.24 -5.53
N LEU A 168 6.52 -13.99 -4.79
CA LEU A 168 6.98 -13.58 -3.47
C LEU A 168 8.05 -12.49 -3.59
N TYR A 169 7.81 -11.34 -2.96
CA TYR A 169 8.75 -10.23 -2.85
C TYR A 169 9.12 -10.00 -1.39
N ARG A 170 10.41 -10.04 -1.07
CA ARG A 170 10.92 -9.40 0.14
C ARG A 170 10.94 -7.90 -0.09
N LEU A 171 10.48 -7.13 0.89
CA LEU A 171 10.35 -5.68 0.79
C LEU A 171 11.65 -4.99 1.22
N SER A 172 11.77 -3.71 0.86
CA SER A 172 12.93 -2.90 1.20
C SER A 172 12.70 -2.29 2.58
N PRO A 173 13.55 -2.53 3.58
CA PRO A 173 13.43 -1.88 4.89
C PRO A 173 13.83 -0.39 4.86
N LEU A 174 14.16 0.15 3.68
CA LEU A 174 14.61 1.53 3.47
C LEU A 174 13.62 2.38 2.66
N GLU A 175 12.61 1.79 2.03
CA GLU A 175 11.69 2.51 1.14
C GLU A 175 10.24 2.16 1.51
N LYS A 176 9.33 3.13 1.42
CA LYS A 176 7.93 2.97 1.81
C LYS A 176 7.16 2.15 0.78
N ASP A 177 6.43 1.16 1.24
CA ASP A 177 5.44 0.43 0.46
C ASP A 177 4.02 0.97 0.72
N ILE A 178 3.25 1.14 -0.36
CA ILE A 178 1.86 1.59 -0.34
C ILE A 178 1.06 0.59 -1.14
N PHE A 179 0.09 -0.04 -0.50
CA PHE A 179 -0.69 -1.11 -1.09
C PHE A 179 -2.04 -0.59 -1.57
N VAL A 180 -2.42 -0.94 -2.80
CA VAL A 180 -3.71 -0.58 -3.39
C VAL A 180 -4.38 -1.81 -3.99
N TYR A 181 -5.70 -1.90 -3.86
CA TYR A 181 -6.51 -2.93 -4.49
C TYR A 181 -7.66 -2.29 -5.26
N ASP A 182 -7.70 -2.58 -6.57
CA ASP A 182 -8.77 -2.14 -7.46
C ASP A 182 -10.00 -3.05 -7.36
N TYR A 183 -10.84 -2.83 -6.33
CA TYR A 183 -12.10 -3.56 -6.16
C TYR A 183 -13.09 -3.32 -7.31
N ALA A 184 -13.01 -2.16 -7.98
CA ALA A 184 -13.86 -1.84 -9.12
C ALA A 184 -13.45 -2.56 -10.42
N GLY A 185 -12.19 -3.03 -10.49
CA GLY A 185 -11.58 -3.65 -11.66
C GLY A 185 -11.50 -2.73 -12.88
N CYS A 186 -11.48 -1.41 -12.69
CA CYS A 186 -11.36 -0.42 -13.78
C CYS A 186 -10.27 0.63 -13.59
N PHE A 187 -9.60 0.66 -12.45
CA PHE A 187 -8.52 1.59 -12.17
C PHE A 187 -7.13 1.03 -12.52
N TYR A 188 -7.02 -0.26 -12.84
CA TYR A 188 -5.78 -0.93 -13.28
C TYR A 188 -4.90 -0.13 -14.28
N PRO A 189 -5.43 0.43 -15.40
CA PRO A 189 -4.59 1.20 -16.34
C PRO A 189 -4.04 2.50 -15.74
N HIS A 190 -4.79 3.11 -14.83
CA HIS A 190 -4.39 4.34 -14.14
C HIS A 190 -3.37 4.06 -13.04
N LEU A 191 -3.54 2.96 -12.30
CA LEU A 191 -2.55 2.49 -11.32
C LEU A 191 -1.20 2.23 -11.97
N ARG A 192 -1.16 1.51 -13.10
CA ARG A 192 0.08 1.32 -13.88
C ARG A 192 0.77 2.61 -14.30
N THR A 193 0.02 3.69 -14.49
CA THR A 193 0.58 5.02 -14.79
C THR A 193 1.17 5.70 -13.55
N LEU A 194 0.62 5.40 -12.36
CA LEU A 194 1.08 5.95 -11.08
C LEU A 194 2.29 5.20 -10.51
N VAL A 195 2.39 3.88 -10.67
CA VAL A 195 3.51 3.07 -10.17
C VAL A 195 4.89 3.71 -10.46
N PRO A 196 5.25 4.03 -11.72
CA PRO A 196 6.54 4.65 -12.00
C PRO A 196 6.68 6.06 -11.39
N ARG A 197 5.58 6.82 -11.28
CA ARG A 197 5.60 8.18 -10.68
C ARG A 197 5.88 8.14 -9.19
N PHE A 198 5.32 7.17 -8.48
CA PHE A 198 5.60 6.94 -7.06
C PHE A 198 7.04 6.45 -6.88
N LEU A 199 7.50 5.52 -7.73
CA LEU A 199 8.85 4.98 -7.67
C LEU A 199 9.94 6.05 -7.89
N ASP A 200 9.71 7.00 -8.81
CA ASP A 200 10.60 8.16 -9.02
C ASP A 200 10.75 9.02 -7.75
N GLN A 201 9.83 8.90 -6.79
CA GLN A 201 9.85 9.57 -5.50
C GLN A 201 10.25 8.66 -4.33
N LYS A 202 10.74 7.44 -4.61
CA LYS A 202 11.11 6.44 -3.60
C LYS A 202 9.94 5.96 -2.74
N LEU A 203 8.77 5.88 -3.37
CA LEU A 203 7.57 5.25 -2.81
C LEU A 203 7.18 4.08 -3.72
N HIS A 204 6.95 2.90 -3.16
CA HIS A 204 6.51 1.73 -3.93
C HIS A 204 5.00 1.62 -3.85
N LEU A 205 4.33 1.99 -4.94
CA LEU A 205 2.90 1.73 -5.08
C LEU A 205 2.70 0.31 -5.62
N ARG A 206 2.14 -0.60 -4.80
CA ARG A 206 1.91 -2.00 -5.15
C ARG A 206 0.43 -2.27 -5.34
N GLU A 207 0.09 -2.71 -6.54
CA GLU A 207 -1.26 -3.14 -6.88
C GLU A 207 -1.42 -4.60 -6.51
N MET A 208 -2.30 -4.88 -5.55
CA MET A 208 -2.54 -6.22 -5.03
C MET A 208 -3.78 -6.86 -5.68
N GLN A 209 -3.77 -8.19 -5.75
CA GLN A 209 -4.92 -9.01 -6.12
C GLN A 209 -5.63 -9.55 -4.88
N GLY A 210 -6.83 -10.06 -5.07
CA GLY A 210 -7.73 -10.38 -3.95
C GLY A 210 -7.36 -11.57 -3.09
N ASP A 211 -6.48 -12.41 -3.57
CA ASP A 211 -5.93 -13.55 -2.86
C ASP A 211 -4.55 -13.25 -2.25
N GLU A 212 -4.06 -12.01 -2.38
CA GLU A 212 -2.74 -11.59 -1.91
C GLU A 212 -2.76 -10.91 -0.54
N PHE A 213 -3.95 -10.64 0.00
CA PHE A 213 -4.18 -10.05 1.31
C PHE A 213 -5.40 -10.70 1.98
N ARG A 214 -5.64 -10.44 3.27
CA ARG A 214 -6.79 -10.97 4.01
C ARG A 214 -7.36 -9.89 4.93
N ASP A 215 -8.68 -9.74 4.97
CA ASP A 215 -9.35 -8.74 5.82
C ASP A 215 -8.80 -7.31 5.61
N ASP A 216 -8.45 -6.99 4.36
CA ASP A 216 -7.75 -5.75 3.95
C ASP A 216 -6.36 -5.54 4.59
N LEU A 217 -5.82 -6.54 5.28
CA LEU A 217 -4.49 -6.54 5.88
C LEU A 217 -3.45 -7.15 4.94
N ILE A 218 -2.34 -6.44 4.77
CA ILE A 218 -1.15 -6.93 4.07
C ILE A 218 -0.38 -7.90 4.96
N ASN A 219 -0.10 -7.48 6.18
CA ASN A 219 0.57 -8.27 7.21
C ASN A 219 -0.44 -9.06 8.06
N TYR A 220 -1.34 -9.80 7.42
CA TYR A 220 -2.41 -10.54 8.12
C TYR A 220 -1.92 -11.68 9.03
N THR A 221 -0.65 -12.10 8.92
CA THR A 221 -0.10 -13.13 9.80
C THR A 221 0.30 -12.52 11.13
N ASN A 222 -0.18 -13.09 12.23
CA ASN A 222 0.20 -12.66 13.56
C ASN A 222 1.55 -13.28 13.96
N THR A 223 2.59 -12.46 14.02
CA THR A 223 3.96 -12.84 14.40
C THR A 223 4.38 -12.10 15.67
N ASP A 224 5.44 -12.55 16.33
CA ASP A 224 5.97 -11.86 17.52
C ASP A 224 6.57 -10.48 17.21
N HIS A 225 6.93 -10.24 15.93
CA HIS A 225 7.50 -8.99 15.43
C HIS A 225 6.46 -8.02 14.87
N LYS A 226 5.18 -8.40 14.79
CA LYS A 226 4.16 -7.52 14.23
C LYS A 226 3.88 -6.35 15.17
N ALA A 227 4.22 -5.13 14.72
CA ALA A 227 4.02 -3.92 15.52
C ALA A 227 2.59 -3.34 15.43
N GLY A 228 1.84 -3.69 14.40
CA GLY A 228 0.45 -3.29 14.18
C GLY A 228 -0.03 -3.62 12.78
N ASP A 229 -1.24 -3.19 12.42
CA ASP A 229 -1.89 -3.56 11.16
C ASP A 229 -1.57 -2.60 10.02
N GLN A 230 -1.16 -3.13 8.87
CA GLN A 230 -1.01 -2.37 7.63
C GLN A 230 -2.17 -2.67 6.68
N TYR A 231 -2.99 -1.64 6.44
CA TYR A 231 -4.19 -1.75 5.61
C TYR A 231 -3.92 -1.38 4.16
N ILE A 232 -4.50 -2.15 3.25
CA ILE A 232 -4.54 -1.86 1.82
C ILE A 232 -5.52 -0.72 1.52
N LEU A 233 -5.19 0.12 0.55
CA LEU A 233 -6.12 1.11 -0.01
C LEU A 233 -7.09 0.47 -1.00
N VAL A 234 -8.38 0.48 -0.69
CA VAL A 234 -9.41 -0.13 -1.53
C VAL A 234 -10.00 0.91 -2.49
N LEU A 235 -9.86 0.70 -3.80
CA LEU A 235 -10.42 1.56 -4.83
C LEU A 235 -11.79 1.06 -5.27
N MET A 236 -12.80 1.90 -5.13
CA MET A 236 -14.18 1.60 -5.49
C MET A 236 -14.75 2.64 -6.45
N THR A 237 -15.77 2.25 -7.20
CA THR A 237 -16.61 3.18 -7.94
C THR A 237 -17.82 3.62 -7.12
N HIS A 238 -18.40 4.77 -7.50
CA HIS A 238 -19.59 5.33 -6.83
C HIS A 238 -20.78 4.36 -6.74
N ASP A 239 -21.03 3.55 -7.77
CA ASP A 239 -22.13 2.57 -7.77
C ASP A 239 -21.91 1.44 -6.76
N GLN A 240 -20.66 1.14 -6.42
CA GLN A 240 -20.29 0.21 -5.37
C GLN A 240 -20.39 0.82 -3.96
N ASN A 241 -20.59 2.14 -3.87
CA ASN A 241 -20.93 2.84 -2.63
C ASN A 241 -22.10 3.82 -2.82
N PRO A 242 -23.33 3.31 -2.89
CA PRO A 242 -24.50 4.13 -3.22
C PRO A 242 -24.91 5.11 -2.12
N GLU A 243 -24.36 4.97 -0.90
CA GLU A 243 -24.61 5.88 0.22
C GLU A 243 -23.83 7.19 0.08
N LEU A 244 -22.72 7.17 -0.66
CA LEU A 244 -22.03 8.38 -1.06
C LEU A 244 -22.83 9.09 -2.14
N THR A 245 -23.16 10.36 -1.90
CA THR A 245 -23.59 11.27 -2.97
C THR A 245 -22.38 12.10 -3.37
N MET A 246 -21.59 11.63 -4.34
CA MET A 246 -20.56 12.51 -4.92
C MET A 246 -21.26 13.60 -5.72
N GLY A 247 -21.11 14.86 -5.28
CA GLY A 247 -21.62 16.02 -6.01
C GLY A 247 -20.84 16.26 -7.30
N LEU A 248 -20.30 17.46 -7.49
CA LEU A 248 -19.38 17.78 -8.59
C LEU A 248 -17.95 17.22 -8.36
N SER A 249 -17.77 16.33 -7.39
CA SER A 249 -16.47 15.78 -6.99
C SER A 249 -16.07 14.64 -7.92
N VAL A 250 -14.81 14.63 -8.37
CA VAL A 250 -14.25 13.60 -9.27
C VAL A 250 -13.69 12.39 -8.51
N GLY A 251 -13.47 12.53 -7.20
CA GLY A 251 -13.01 11.48 -6.28
C GLY A 251 -13.19 11.94 -4.83
N VAL A 252 -13.18 10.96 -3.93
CA VAL A 252 -13.23 11.15 -2.47
C VAL A 252 -12.43 10.04 -1.78
N ALA A 253 -11.46 10.42 -0.96
CA ALA A 253 -10.87 9.58 0.08
C ALA A 253 -11.81 9.45 1.30
N SER A 254 -11.81 8.27 1.93
CA SER A 254 -12.56 8.00 3.17
C SER A 254 -12.20 8.96 4.32
N HIS A 255 -10.94 9.38 4.37
CA HIS A 255 -10.44 10.33 5.36
C HIS A 255 -9.14 10.99 4.90
N ILE A 256 -8.60 11.87 5.75
CA ILE A 256 -7.24 12.39 5.63
C ILE A 256 -6.41 11.79 6.77
N GLY A 257 -5.53 10.86 6.42
CA GLY A 257 -4.74 10.10 7.39
C GLY A 257 -4.21 8.83 6.77
N PRO A 258 -3.28 8.13 7.43
CA PRO A 258 -2.82 6.81 6.99
C PRO A 258 -3.96 5.78 6.98
N PRO A 259 -3.91 4.72 6.15
CA PRO A 259 -5.00 3.75 6.04
C PRO A 259 -5.26 3.02 7.36
N THR A 260 -6.52 2.88 7.73
CA THR A 260 -7.00 2.15 8.93
C THR A 260 -8.10 1.15 8.55
N GLU A 261 -8.48 0.28 9.49
CA GLU A 261 -9.62 -0.65 9.34
C GLU A 261 -10.88 0.06 8.84
N ASP A 262 -11.20 1.20 9.43
CA ASP A 262 -12.40 1.97 9.11
C ASP A 262 -12.19 2.97 7.95
N HIS A 263 -10.94 3.31 7.64
CA HIS A 263 -10.61 4.36 6.68
C HIS A 263 -9.42 3.99 5.79
N ASN A 264 -9.68 3.17 4.78
CA ASN A 264 -8.71 2.81 3.74
C ASN A 264 -9.29 2.93 2.32
N THR A 265 -10.48 3.51 2.18
CA THR A 265 -11.22 3.44 0.91
C THR A 265 -11.07 4.72 0.11
N ILE A 266 -10.97 4.58 -1.21
CA ILE A 266 -11.00 5.66 -2.19
C ILE A 266 -12.15 5.40 -3.15
N VAL A 267 -13.02 6.39 -3.32
CA VAL A 267 -14.15 6.30 -4.23
C VAL A 267 -13.97 7.29 -5.37
N LEU A 268 -14.00 6.77 -6.59
CA LEU A 268 -13.88 7.55 -7.81
C LEU A 268 -15.12 7.33 -8.68
N ARG A 269 -15.35 8.22 -9.64
CA ARG A 269 -16.45 8.06 -10.57
C ARG A 269 -16.16 6.87 -11.49
N ASP A 270 -17.16 6.03 -11.78
CA ASP A 270 -17.00 5.01 -12.83
C ASP A 270 -16.98 5.71 -14.20
N TYR A 271 -15.82 5.71 -14.84
CA TYR A 271 -15.65 6.28 -16.19
C TYR A 271 -16.24 5.37 -17.27
N ARG A 272 -16.44 4.07 -16.99
CA ARG A 272 -17.12 3.13 -17.91
C ARG A 272 -18.59 3.49 -18.09
N ASP A 273 -19.23 4.07 -17.07
CA ASP A 273 -20.66 4.38 -17.05
C ASP A 273 -21.02 5.67 -17.81
N ALA A 274 -20.02 6.52 -18.12
CA ALA A 274 -20.19 7.67 -19.00
C ALA A 274 -20.62 7.26 -20.42
N SER A 275 -20.21 6.08 -20.87
CA SER A 275 -20.61 5.50 -22.16
C SER A 275 -22.04 4.95 -22.17
N ARG A 276 -22.56 4.49 -21.01
CA ARG A 276 -23.89 3.87 -20.87
C ARG A 276 -25.03 4.88 -20.75
N THR A 277 -24.78 6.02 -20.11
CA THR A 277 -25.80 7.07 -19.90
C THR A 277 -25.98 7.99 -21.11
N GLY A 278 -25.21 7.80 -22.19
CA GLY A 278 -25.26 8.62 -23.40
C GLY A 278 -24.89 10.09 -23.15
N TYR A 279 -24.36 10.41 -21.98
CA TYR A 279 -24.11 11.80 -21.57
C TYR A 279 -22.77 12.33 -22.09
N TYR A 280 -21.83 11.44 -22.44
CA TYR A 280 -20.55 11.79 -23.08
C TYR A 280 -20.07 10.65 -23.98
N GLY A 281 -20.27 10.78 -25.30
CA GLY A 281 -19.78 9.83 -26.30
C GLY A 281 -18.34 10.13 -26.74
N TRP A 282 -17.37 9.92 -25.86
CA TRP A 282 -15.96 10.19 -26.15
C TRP A 282 -15.13 8.91 -25.98
N GLU A 283 -14.31 8.59 -26.99
CA GLU A 283 -13.11 7.78 -26.79
C GLU A 283 -12.28 8.45 -25.70
N GLU A 284 -11.85 7.71 -24.67
CA GLU A 284 -10.98 8.27 -23.63
C GLU A 284 -9.74 8.89 -24.28
N SER A 285 -9.63 10.22 -24.21
CA SER A 285 -8.43 10.89 -24.68
C SER A 285 -7.28 10.60 -23.70
N ALA A 286 -6.04 10.69 -24.17
CA ALA A 286 -4.87 10.61 -23.28
C ALA A 286 -4.87 11.72 -22.20
N GLU A 287 -5.62 12.80 -22.42
CA GLU A 287 -5.83 13.87 -21.43
C GLU A 287 -6.75 13.39 -20.31
N ASP A 288 -7.85 12.69 -20.64
CA ASP A 288 -8.78 12.10 -19.65
C ASP A 288 -8.12 10.99 -18.81
N GLN A 289 -7.25 10.16 -19.41
CA GLN A 289 -6.54 9.11 -18.67
C GLN A 289 -5.53 9.68 -17.67
N ASN A 290 -4.82 10.75 -18.03
CA ASN A 290 -3.95 11.47 -17.10
C ASN A 290 -4.75 12.22 -16.04
N ASP A 291 -5.95 12.70 -16.38
CA ASP A 291 -6.88 13.34 -15.45
C ASP A 291 -7.29 12.36 -14.34
N THR A 292 -7.66 11.12 -14.70
CA THR A 292 -8.04 10.07 -13.75
C THR A 292 -6.86 9.58 -12.92
N ALA A 293 -5.72 9.25 -13.54
CA ALA A 293 -4.52 8.83 -12.78
C ALA A 293 -4.08 9.92 -11.80
N GLY A 294 -4.06 11.19 -12.22
CA GLY A 294 -3.77 12.31 -11.33
C GLY A 294 -4.77 12.48 -10.19
N THR A 295 -6.06 12.20 -10.43
CA THR A 295 -7.09 12.20 -9.37
C THR A 295 -6.89 11.03 -8.41
N LEU A 296 -6.62 9.83 -8.92
CA LEU A 296 -6.31 8.68 -8.09
C LEU A 296 -5.08 8.94 -7.20
N GLY A 297 -4.00 9.52 -7.74
CA GLY A 297 -2.84 9.93 -6.96
C GLY A 297 -3.17 11.00 -5.89
N HIS A 298 -4.13 11.90 -6.16
CA HIS A 298 -4.64 12.87 -5.19
C HIS A 298 -5.38 12.19 -4.03
N GLU A 299 -6.29 11.27 -4.31
CA GLU A 299 -7.06 10.57 -3.28
C GLU A 299 -6.21 9.55 -2.50
N ILE A 300 -5.22 8.92 -3.14
CA ILE A 300 -4.17 8.16 -2.45
C ILE A 300 -3.43 9.09 -1.49
N GLY A 301 -3.02 10.28 -1.95
CA GLY A 301 -2.37 11.27 -1.09
C GLY A 301 -3.17 11.61 0.16
N HIS A 302 -4.50 11.77 0.07
CA HIS A 302 -5.35 11.98 1.24
C HIS A 302 -5.30 10.82 2.23
N ASN A 303 -5.37 9.56 1.77
CA ASN A 303 -5.16 8.39 2.63
C ASN A 303 -3.68 8.14 3.00
N LEU A 304 -2.79 9.07 2.69
CA LEU A 304 -1.41 9.12 3.17
C LEU A 304 -1.16 10.37 4.02
N ASN A 305 -2.22 10.88 4.65
CA ASN A 305 -2.22 12.06 5.51
C ASN A 305 -1.83 13.37 4.81
N LEU A 306 -2.01 13.46 3.49
CA LEU A 306 -1.73 14.69 2.76
C LEU A 306 -2.97 15.55 2.68
N LEU A 307 -2.79 16.81 3.07
CA LEU A 307 -3.79 17.83 2.94
C LEU A 307 -3.68 18.54 1.60
N HIS A 308 -4.75 19.21 1.15
CA HIS A 308 -4.63 20.20 0.08
C HIS A 308 -3.62 21.28 0.43
N HIS A 309 -3.05 21.90 -0.60
CA HIS A 309 -2.08 22.99 -0.51
C HIS A 309 -2.56 24.25 0.20
N GLY A 310 -3.85 24.35 0.49
CA GLY A 310 -4.45 25.50 1.17
C GLY A 310 -5.90 25.26 1.54
N GLN A 311 -6.59 26.33 1.91
CA GLN A 311 -8.00 26.33 2.31
C GLN A 311 -8.71 27.58 1.78
N TYR A 312 -10.00 27.74 2.12
CA TYR A 312 -10.77 28.97 1.94
C TYR A 312 -11.18 29.35 0.51
N GLU A 313 -10.94 28.44 -0.43
CA GLU A 313 -11.58 28.46 -1.74
C GLU A 313 -13.04 28.02 -1.64
N GLY A 314 -13.81 28.25 -2.70
CA GLY A 314 -15.20 27.81 -2.67
C GLY A 314 -15.95 28.04 -3.95
N ILE A 315 -17.09 27.36 -4.05
CA ILE A 315 -18.06 27.59 -5.11
C ILE A 315 -18.78 28.91 -4.84
N ARG A 316 -18.88 29.77 -5.85
CA ARG A 316 -19.64 31.03 -5.84
C ARG A 316 -20.55 31.10 -7.06
N ASN A 317 -21.58 31.93 -6.97
CA ASN A 317 -22.43 32.21 -8.11
C ASN A 317 -21.80 33.33 -8.94
N ILE A 318 -21.51 33.05 -10.20
CA ILE A 318 -20.96 34.00 -11.16
C ILE A 318 -22.11 34.56 -11.99
N PRO A 319 -22.29 35.89 -12.02
CA PRO A 319 -23.32 36.52 -12.85
C PRO A 319 -23.22 36.09 -14.32
N GLY A 320 -24.29 35.48 -14.84
CA GLY A 320 -24.37 35.01 -16.23
C GLY A 320 -23.80 33.62 -16.49
N GLU A 321 -23.06 33.02 -15.55
CA GLU A 321 -22.39 31.72 -15.75
C GLU A 321 -22.80 30.64 -14.72
N GLY A 322 -23.40 31.04 -13.60
CA GLY A 322 -23.88 30.12 -12.57
C GLY A 322 -22.79 29.74 -11.56
N ARG A 323 -22.90 28.55 -10.96
CA ARG A 323 -21.99 28.11 -9.89
C ARG A 323 -20.62 27.76 -10.45
N SER A 324 -19.56 28.36 -9.92
CA SER A 324 -18.18 28.06 -10.31
C SER A 324 -17.23 28.07 -9.11
N TRP A 325 -16.16 27.28 -9.17
CA TRP A 325 -15.09 27.31 -8.18
C TRP A 325 -14.22 28.55 -8.36
N VAL A 326 -13.92 29.21 -7.24
CA VAL A 326 -13.06 30.38 -7.16
C VAL A 326 -11.82 30.02 -6.35
N ALA A 327 -10.66 30.07 -6.99
CA ALA A 327 -9.36 29.92 -6.36
C ALA A 327 -8.90 31.21 -5.68
N CYS A 328 -8.00 31.08 -4.72
CA CYS A 328 -7.45 32.21 -3.98
C CYS A 328 -5.96 31.98 -3.67
N LEU A 329 -5.25 33.04 -3.28
CA LEU A 329 -3.84 32.92 -2.84
C LEU A 329 -3.75 31.97 -1.65
N GLN A 330 -2.71 31.14 -1.60
CA GLN A 330 -2.53 30.10 -0.57
C GLN A 330 -3.77 29.18 -0.40
N GLY A 331 -4.56 29.02 -1.47
CA GLY A 331 -5.73 28.15 -1.56
C GLY A 331 -5.36 26.72 -1.98
N GLN A 332 -6.37 25.89 -2.25
CA GLN A 332 -6.13 24.51 -2.70
C GLN A 332 -5.50 24.45 -4.11
N HIS A 333 -5.60 25.51 -4.91
CA HIS A 333 -4.95 25.64 -6.23
C HIS A 333 -3.52 26.23 -6.15
N SER A 334 -3.02 26.56 -4.96
CA SER A 334 -1.64 27.04 -4.76
C SER A 334 -0.60 25.93 -4.89
N GLY A 335 0.68 26.32 -4.89
CA GLY A 335 1.80 25.39 -4.94
C GLY A 335 2.16 24.95 -6.35
N ASP A 336 2.92 23.86 -6.41
CA ASP A 336 3.33 23.27 -7.68
C ASP A 336 2.11 22.68 -8.40
N ARG A 337 1.82 23.16 -9.60
CA ARG A 337 0.64 22.72 -10.38
C ARG A 337 0.66 21.23 -10.70
N ASP A 338 1.86 20.65 -10.82
CA ASP A 338 2.01 19.23 -11.13
C ASP A 338 1.97 18.36 -9.86
N CYS A 339 1.78 18.97 -8.69
CA CYS A 339 1.58 18.18 -7.48
C CYS A 339 0.24 17.45 -7.52
N PHE A 340 0.21 16.19 -7.08
CA PHE A 340 -1.04 15.45 -6.83
C PHE A 340 -2.00 16.26 -5.97
N MET A 341 -1.52 16.96 -4.94
CA MET A 341 -2.35 17.68 -3.96
C MET A 341 -2.86 19.06 -4.42
N THR A 342 -2.51 19.49 -5.64
CA THR A 342 -3.01 20.76 -6.21
C THR A 342 -4.40 20.54 -6.83
N TYR A 343 -5.35 21.37 -6.44
CA TYR A 343 -6.70 21.37 -7.00
C TYR A 343 -6.72 22.03 -8.39
N ARG A 344 -7.65 21.64 -9.27
CA ARG A 344 -7.69 22.08 -10.68
C ARG A 344 -9.08 22.43 -11.22
N SER A 345 -10.01 22.76 -10.33
CA SER A 345 -11.42 22.95 -10.65
C SER A 345 -11.84 24.41 -10.77
N ALA A 346 -10.99 25.35 -10.32
CA ALA A 346 -11.30 26.77 -10.37
C ALA A 346 -11.29 27.30 -11.79
N ARG A 347 -12.32 28.10 -12.08
CA ARG A 347 -12.42 28.90 -13.31
C ARG A 347 -12.19 30.38 -13.04
N TYR A 348 -12.25 30.79 -11.78
CA TYR A 348 -12.00 32.16 -11.38
C TYR A 348 -10.94 32.21 -10.30
N PHE A 349 -10.27 33.35 -10.22
CA PHE A 349 -9.26 33.67 -9.22
C PHE A 349 -9.60 34.98 -8.53
N ILE A 350 -9.29 35.05 -7.24
CA ILE A 350 -9.22 36.31 -6.50
C ILE A 350 -7.88 36.42 -5.78
N ALA A 351 -7.20 37.55 -5.93
CA ALA A 351 -5.89 37.83 -5.31
C ALA A 351 -6.01 38.13 -3.79
N MET A 352 -6.58 37.19 -3.05
CA MET A 352 -6.81 37.24 -1.60
C MET A 352 -6.54 35.87 -1.02
N VAL A 353 -6.27 35.77 0.28
CA VAL A 353 -6.03 34.48 0.96
C VAL A 353 -7.29 33.68 1.27
N ARG A 354 -8.47 34.26 0.98
CA ARG A 354 -9.78 33.65 1.20
C ARG A 354 -10.80 34.23 0.24
N VAL A 355 -11.66 33.39 -0.30
CA VAL A 355 -12.82 33.85 -1.09
C VAL A 355 -13.83 34.50 -0.13
N PRO A 356 -14.10 35.81 -0.28
CA PRO A 356 -14.96 36.53 0.65
C PRO A 356 -16.42 36.02 0.58
N GLU A 357 -17.17 36.24 1.67
CA GLU A 357 -18.60 35.92 1.73
C GLU A 357 -19.42 36.83 0.82
N ASN A 358 -19.07 38.11 0.76
CA ASN A 358 -19.66 39.10 -0.15
C ASN A 358 -18.98 39.11 -1.53
N PHE A 359 -18.81 37.94 -2.12
CA PHE A 359 -18.07 37.73 -3.37
C PHE A 359 -18.57 38.61 -4.53
N GLU A 360 -19.88 38.83 -4.63
CA GLU A 360 -20.51 39.63 -5.69
C GLU A 360 -19.96 41.07 -5.71
N ALA A 361 -19.72 41.66 -4.53
CA ALA A 361 -19.17 43.01 -4.44
C ALA A 361 -17.71 43.09 -4.95
N PHE A 362 -16.96 41.98 -4.91
CA PHE A 362 -15.62 41.90 -5.49
C PHE A 362 -15.67 41.65 -6.99
N TYR A 363 -16.61 40.82 -7.43
CA TYR A 363 -16.88 40.57 -8.85
C TYR A 363 -17.27 41.86 -9.57
N ASP A 364 -18.24 42.61 -9.05
CA ASP A 364 -18.73 43.88 -9.63
C ASP A 364 -17.65 44.97 -9.69
N ARG A 365 -16.64 44.88 -8.81
CA ARG A 365 -15.48 45.80 -8.78
C ARG A 365 -14.34 45.34 -9.68
N GLY A 366 -14.51 44.26 -10.45
CA GLY A 366 -13.47 43.72 -11.33
C GLY A 366 -12.27 43.14 -10.58
N ARG A 367 -12.45 42.68 -9.34
CA ARG A 367 -11.38 42.07 -8.52
C ARG A 367 -11.30 40.55 -8.65
N VAL A 368 -12.22 39.96 -9.40
CA VAL A 368 -12.24 38.55 -9.75
C VAL A 368 -11.83 38.47 -11.21
N GLN A 369 -10.88 37.59 -11.51
CA GLN A 369 -10.42 37.34 -12.87
C GLN A 369 -10.64 35.89 -13.25
N GLU A 370 -10.65 35.60 -14.56
CA GLU A 370 -10.64 34.23 -15.03
C GLU A 370 -9.34 33.54 -14.61
N TYR A 371 -9.44 32.26 -14.25
CA TYR A 371 -8.30 31.43 -13.88
C TYR A 371 -7.62 30.95 -15.16
N THR A 372 -6.57 31.66 -15.59
CA THR A 372 -5.92 31.41 -16.88
C THR A 372 -4.71 30.48 -16.80
N ASP A 373 -4.36 29.99 -15.61
CA ASP A 373 -3.24 29.05 -15.51
C ASP A 373 -3.59 27.74 -16.21
N PRO A 374 -2.63 27.18 -16.97
CA PRO A 374 -2.81 25.84 -17.49
C PRO A 374 -2.95 24.86 -16.32
N LYS A 375 -3.88 23.92 -16.45
CA LYS A 375 -4.01 22.81 -15.51
C LYS A 375 -2.70 22.04 -15.48
N GLY A 376 -2.19 21.76 -14.28
CA GLY A 376 -1.05 20.86 -14.13
C GLY A 376 -1.45 19.40 -14.35
N ASN A 377 -0.44 18.56 -14.54
CA ASN A 377 -0.59 17.17 -14.95
C ASN A 377 -0.71 16.18 -13.77
N ARG A 378 -0.62 16.66 -12.51
CA ARG A 378 -0.66 15.84 -11.28
C ARG A 378 0.24 14.61 -11.39
N LEU A 379 1.54 14.85 -11.35
CA LEU A 379 2.58 13.86 -11.65
C LEU A 379 3.29 13.35 -10.40
N TYR A 380 3.35 14.13 -9.31
CA TYR A 380 4.18 13.80 -8.14
C TYR A 380 3.70 14.49 -6.85
N PHE A 381 4.21 14.10 -5.69
CA PHE A 381 4.12 14.90 -4.47
C PHE A 381 5.21 15.98 -4.44
N CYS A 382 4.84 17.25 -4.23
CA CYS A 382 5.81 18.35 -4.31
C CYS A 382 6.85 18.29 -3.18
N LYS A 383 8.07 18.77 -3.43
CA LYS A 383 9.15 18.86 -2.43
C LYS A 383 9.27 20.23 -1.77
N THR A 384 8.52 21.22 -2.26
CA THR A 384 8.60 22.60 -1.78
C THR A 384 7.21 23.21 -1.67
N ARG A 385 7.13 24.36 -1.01
CA ARG A 385 5.91 25.18 -0.94
C ARG A 385 5.73 26.10 -2.13
N THR A 386 6.72 26.19 -3.02
CA THR A 386 6.78 27.15 -4.12
C THR A 386 5.62 26.96 -5.08
N GLY A 387 4.94 28.07 -5.38
CA GLY A 387 3.88 28.11 -6.38
C GLY A 387 4.41 28.20 -7.80
N SER A 388 3.79 27.48 -8.74
CA SER A 388 4.07 27.62 -10.17
C SER A 388 3.00 28.41 -10.95
N GLY A 389 1.97 28.92 -10.24
CA GLY A 389 0.80 29.59 -10.81
C GLY A 389 0.34 30.84 -10.04
N LEU A 390 -0.80 31.41 -10.46
CA LEU A 390 -1.46 32.62 -9.96
C LEU A 390 -1.76 32.58 -8.46
N CYS A 391 -2.08 31.39 -7.92
CA CYS A 391 -2.36 31.19 -6.50
C CYS A 391 -1.11 31.27 -5.61
N GLY A 392 0.07 31.35 -6.22
CA GLY A 392 1.34 31.47 -5.51
C GLY A 392 1.65 30.26 -4.63
N GLU A 393 2.44 30.51 -3.59
CA GLU A 393 2.89 29.47 -2.65
C GLU A 393 1.74 28.83 -1.87
N THR A 394 1.97 27.61 -1.39
CA THR A 394 1.06 26.89 -0.50
C THR A 394 0.90 27.60 0.86
N ALA A 395 -0.21 27.34 1.55
CA ALA A 395 -0.42 27.82 2.92
C ALA A 395 0.63 27.24 3.89
N GLU A 396 0.78 27.88 5.06
CA GLU A 396 1.68 27.38 6.09
C GLU A 396 1.28 25.99 6.58
N GLY A 397 2.26 25.10 6.75
CA GLY A 397 2.03 23.70 7.09
C GLY A 397 1.40 22.87 5.96
N ARG A 398 1.27 23.42 4.75
CA ARG A 398 0.84 22.74 3.52
C ARG A 398 1.97 22.72 2.50
N GLY A 399 1.80 21.94 1.43
CA GLY A 399 2.88 21.69 0.46
C GLY A 399 3.95 20.77 1.05
N GLU A 400 5.11 20.68 0.37
CA GLU A 400 6.18 19.72 0.72
C GLU A 400 5.60 18.30 0.88
N CYS A 401 4.60 17.98 0.07
CA CYS A 401 3.76 16.81 0.22
C CYS A 401 4.57 15.52 0.32
N LEU A 402 5.68 15.40 -0.43
CA LEU A 402 6.51 14.21 -0.39
C LEU A 402 7.04 13.94 1.03
N SER A 403 7.53 14.98 1.70
CA SER A 403 8.06 14.87 3.07
C SER A 403 7.01 14.47 4.12
N ARG A 404 5.74 14.64 3.80
CA ARG A 404 4.61 14.50 4.74
C ARG A 404 3.83 13.21 4.53
N VAL A 405 4.20 12.38 3.56
CA VAL A 405 3.58 11.07 3.32
C VAL A 405 3.68 10.25 4.60
N LYS A 406 2.53 9.76 5.08
CA LYS A 406 2.42 8.88 6.23
C LYS A 406 1.56 7.69 5.86
N VAL A 407 2.14 6.48 5.91
CA VAL A 407 1.46 5.23 5.56
C VAL A 407 0.99 4.49 6.82
N LYS A 408 1.80 4.46 7.87
CA LYS A 408 1.49 3.80 9.14
C LYS A 408 0.38 4.49 9.94
N SER A 409 -0.59 3.73 10.46
CA SER A 409 -1.74 4.27 11.20
C SER A 409 -1.81 3.97 12.70
N TYR A 410 -1.06 2.98 13.19
CA TYR A 410 -1.08 2.54 14.59
C TYR A 410 -0.06 3.22 15.50
#